data_AF-A0A1G1FLA4-F1
#
_entry.id   AF-A0A1G1FLA4-F1
#
_cell.length_a   1.000
_cell.length_b   1.000
_cell.length_c   1.000
_cell.angle_alpha   90.00
_cell.angle_beta   90.00
_cell.angle_gamma   90.00
#
_symmetry.space_group_name_H-M   'P 1'
#
loop_
_entity.id
_entity.type
_entity.pdbx_description
1 polymer ?
#
loop_
_entity_poly.entity_id
_entity_poly.type
_entity_poly.pdbx_seq_one_letter_code
_entity_poly.pdbx_strand_id
1 'polypeptide(L)' 'MMIKELKTFIFYEIGSSCRTDFLMKDKEFQSTEDAVVIGIAKGTTPKNALKNLKHESQWLKNYKFDSLAAREAGKVIFI' A
#
# COMPACT_ATOMS: atom_id res chain seq x y z
N MET A 1 27.45 -5.61 16.31
CA MET A 1 26.11 -5.85 15.75
C MET A 1 25.80 -4.69 14.80
N MET A 2 25.67 -4.92 13.48
CA MET A 2 25.33 -3.82 12.56
C MET A 2 23.86 -3.44 12.76
N ILE A 3 23.63 -2.19 13.17
CA ILE A 3 22.27 -1.63 13.22
C ILE A 3 21.82 -1.45 11.77
N LYS A 4 20.85 -2.25 11.33
CA LYS A 4 20.24 -2.08 10.00
C LYS A 4 19.46 -0.77 10.00
N GLU A 5 19.75 0.08 9.02
CA GLU A 5 19.08 1.36 8.85
C GLU A 5 17.56 1.18 8.68
N LEU A 6 16.79 2.02 9.36
CA LEU A 6 15.33 1.99 9.32
C LEU A 6 14.84 2.86 8.15
N LYS A 7 14.13 2.25 7.21
CA LYS A 7 13.61 2.90 6.00
C LYS A 7 12.10 3.04 6.09
N THR A 8 11.54 4.00 5.36
CA THR A 8 10.08 4.17 5.24
C THR A 8 9.62 3.50 3.95
N PHE A 9 8.53 2.74 4.01
CA PHE A 9 7.94 2.08 2.85
C PHE A 9 6.48 2.50 2.68
N ILE A 10 6.10 2.78 1.44
CA ILE A 10 4.70 2.99 1.03
C ILE A 10 4.23 1.70 0.38
N PHE A 11 3.07 1.22 0.79
CA PHE A 11 2.45 0.00 0.29
C PHE A 11 1.26 0.35 -0.59
N TYR A 12 1.21 -0.26 -1.77
CA TYR A 12 0.11 -0.12 -2.72
C TYR A 12 -0.47 -1.49 -3.02
N GLU A 13 -1.79 -1.58 -3.01
CA GLU A 13 -2.48 -2.70 -3.63
C GLU A 13 -2.86 -2.34 -5.06
N ILE A 14 -2.74 -3.31 -5.95
CA ILE A 14 -3.13 -3.22 -7.35
C ILE A 14 -4.03 -4.44 -7.61
N GLY A 15 -5.20 -4.22 -8.22
CA GLY A 15 -6.07 -5.31 -8.63
C GLY A 15 -7.54 -4.99 -8.50
N SER A 16 -8.36 -6.04 -8.59
CA SER A 16 -9.81 -5.97 -8.63
C SER A 16 -10.44 -5.36 -7.37
N SER A 17 -9.79 -5.53 -6.22
CA SER A 17 -10.14 -4.89 -4.95
C SER A 17 -10.00 -3.36 -4.97
N CYS A 18 -9.21 -2.84 -5.90
CA CYS A 18 -8.95 -1.41 -6.12
C CYS A 18 -9.71 -0.86 -7.34
N ARG A 19 -10.65 -1.63 -7.88
CA ARG A 19 -11.45 -1.25 -9.03
C ARG A 19 -12.35 -0.06 -8.69
N THR A 20 -12.23 1.01 -9.47
CA THR A 20 -13.18 2.11 -9.46
C THR A 20 -13.99 2.09 -10.76
N ASP A 21 -15.31 2.12 -10.64
CA ASP A 21 -16.21 2.23 -11.78
C ASP A 21 -16.63 3.70 -11.97
N PHE A 22 -16.41 4.22 -13.17
CA PHE A 22 -16.77 5.58 -13.56
C PHE A 22 -17.97 5.55 -14.51
N LEU A 23 -19.01 6.33 -14.18
CA LEU A 23 -20.10 6.57 -15.10
C LEU A 23 -19.68 7.61 -16.13
N MET A 24 -19.60 7.19 -17.39
CA MET A 24 -19.15 8.02 -18.50
C MET A 24 -20.31 8.84 -19.09
N LYS A 25 -19.97 9.83 -19.93
CA LYS A 25 -20.98 10.74 -20.54
C LYS A 25 -21.98 10.03 -21.45
N ASP A 26 -21.57 8.91 -22.04
CA ASP A 26 -22.40 8.01 -22.85
C ASP A 26 -23.27 7.08 -21.99
N LYS A 27 -23.23 7.20 -20.66
CA LYS A 27 -23.91 6.37 -19.66
C LYS A 27 -23.40 4.94 -19.58
N GLU A 28 -22.27 4.62 -20.19
CA GLU A 28 -21.58 3.36 -20.01
C GLU A 28 -20.64 3.44 -18.80
N PHE A 29 -20.41 2.31 -18.13
CA PHE A 29 -19.43 2.22 -17.06
C PHE A 29 -18.06 1.81 -17.60
N GLN A 30 -17.02 2.53 -17.20
CA GLN A 30 -15.63 2.12 -17.40
C GLN A 30 -14.96 1.86 -16.07
N SER A 31 -14.13 0.82 -16.05
CA SER A 31 -13.42 0.39 -14.85
C SER A 31 -11.93 0.56 -15.05
N THR A 32 -11.25 1.14 -14.07
CA THR A 32 -9.79 1.14 -14.02
C THR A 32 -9.33 0.25 -12.88
N GLU A 33 -8.30 -0.57 -13.13
CA GLU A 33 -7.53 -1.21 -12.06
C GLU A 33 -6.57 -0.16 -11.51
N ASP A 34 -7.01 0.57 -10.49
CA ASP A 34 -6.18 1.58 -9.84
C ASP A 34 -5.27 0.93 -8.79
N ALA A 35 -4.19 1.65 -8.44
CA ALA A 35 -3.37 1.31 -7.30
C ALA A 35 -3.84 2.13 -6.08
N VAL A 36 -4.20 1.47 -4.97
CA VAL A 36 -4.59 2.15 -3.73
C VAL A 36 -3.45 2.07 -2.72
N VAL A 37 -3.09 3.21 -2.13
CA VAL A 37 -2.15 3.23 -0.99
C VAL A 37 -2.85 2.65 0.22
N ILE A 38 -2.38 1.49 0.69
CA ILE A 38 -2.95 0.81 1.86
C ILE A 38 -2.29 1.21 3.17
N GLY A 39 -1.11 1.85 3.11
CA GLY A 39 -0.42 2.35 4.29
C GLY A 39 1.04 2.68 4.08
N ILE A 40 1.61 3.33 5.10
CA ILE A 40 3.02 3.70 5.17
C ILE A 40 3.56 3.16 6.49
N ALA A 41 4.68 2.44 6.45
CA ALA A 41 5.30 1.92 7.65
C ALA A 41 6.82 1.91 7.56
N LYS A 42 7.47 1.94 8.71
CA LYS A 42 8.93 1.88 8.81
C LYS A 42 9.41 0.45 9.06
N GLY A 43 10.56 0.12 8.52
CA GLY A 43 11.22 -1.16 8.75
C GLY A 43 12.59 -1.25 8.10
N THR A 44 13.34 -2.29 8.44
CA THR A 44 14.67 -2.54 7.84
C THR A 44 14.57 -3.19 6.46
N THR A 45 13.41 -3.76 6.13
CA THR A 45 13.05 -4.37 4.84
C THR A 45 11.56 -4.16 4.57
N PRO A 46 11.09 -4.23 3.32
CA PRO A 46 9.65 -4.16 3.01
C PRO A 46 8.82 -5.19 3.79
N LYS A 47 9.34 -6.41 3.94
CA LYS A 47 8.66 -7.49 4.69
C LYS A 47 8.51 -7.17 6.17
N ASN A 48 9.52 -6.55 6.79
CA ASN A 48 9.46 -6.13 8.18
C ASN A 48 8.50 -4.93 8.35
N ALA A 49 8.57 -3.94 7.47
CA ALA A 49 7.65 -2.81 7.48
C ALA A 49 6.19 -3.23 7.29
N LEU A 50 5.92 -4.21 6.41
CA LEU A 50 4.56 -4.75 6.22
C LEU A 50 4.05 -5.46 7.47
N LYS A 51 4.92 -6.19 8.19
CA LYS A 51 4.54 -6.80 9.48
C LYS A 51 4.15 -5.74 10.51
N ASN A 52 4.91 -4.65 10.58
CA ASN A 52 4.59 -3.53 11.47
C ASN A 52 3.25 -2.90 11.08
N LEU A 53 3.04 -2.64 9.78
CA LEU A 53 1.78 -2.10 9.26
C LEU A 53 0.57 -2.98 9.61
N LYS A 54 0.68 -4.30 9.47
CA LYS A 54 -0.37 -5.27 9.85
C LYS A 54 -0.57 -5.40 11.35
N HIS A 55 0.45 -5.09 12.15
CA HIS A 55 0.34 -5.08 13.61
C HIS A 55 -0.41 -3.82 14.09
N GLU A 56 -0.13 -2.68 13.47
CA GLU A 56 -0.73 -1.39 13.79
C GLU A 56 -2.16 -1.26 13.25
N SER A 57 -2.48 -1.88 12.12
CA SER A 57 -3.82 -1.87 11.52
C SER A 57 -4.47 -3.25 11.56
N GLN A 58 -5.46 -3.42 12.45
CA GLN A 58 -6.24 -4.66 12.57
C GLN A 58 -6.97 -5.04 11.28
N TRP A 59 -7.35 -4.06 10.46
CA TRP A 59 -8.02 -4.29 9.17
C TRP A 59 -7.13 -5.03 8.18
N LEU A 60 -5.83 -4.69 8.14
CA LEU A 60 -4.86 -5.31 7.22
C LEU A 60 -4.39 -6.71 7.69
N LYS A 61 -4.69 -7.09 8.94
CA LYS A 61 -4.24 -8.37 9.51
C LYS A 61 -4.81 -9.57 8.75
N ASN A 62 -6.10 -9.50 8.41
CA ASN A 62 -6.84 -10.57 7.73
C ASN A 62 -7.21 -10.21 6.28
N TYR A 63 -6.81 -9.03 5.81
CA TYR A 63 -7.09 -8.60 4.44
C TYR A 63 -6.31 -9.45 3.44
N LYS A 64 -7.01 -9.96 2.42
CA LYS A 64 -6.44 -10.73 1.32
C LYS A 64 -6.18 -9.77 0.16
N PHE A 65 -4.92 -9.39 -0.01
CA PHE A 65 -4.49 -8.54 -1.11
C PHE A 65 -4.52 -9.29 -2.43
N ASP A 66 -4.92 -8.60 -3.51
CA ASP A 66 -4.81 -9.11 -4.87
C ASP A 66 -3.34 -9.11 -5.32
N SER A 67 -2.75 -7.92 -5.47
CA SER A 67 -1.33 -7.72 -5.73
C SER A 67 -0.78 -6.60 -4.86
N LEU A 68 0.20 -6.91 -4.02
CA LEU A 68 0.79 -5.96 -3.09
C LEU A 68 2.20 -5.55 -3.55
N ALA A 69 2.38 -4.26 -3.79
CA ALA A 69 3.67 -3.65 -4.09
C ALA A 69 4.13 -2.75 -2.93
N ALA A 70 5.45 -2.59 -2.81
CA ALA A 70 6.07 -1.72 -1.82
C ALA A 70 7.17 -0.90 -2.46
N ARG A 71 7.24 0.39 -2.11
CA ARG A 71 8.33 1.28 -2.53
C ARG A 71 8.97 1.91 -1.30
N GLU A 72 10.28 1.98 -1.31
CA GLU A 72 11.01 2.79 -0.35
C GLU A 72 10.70 4.27 -0.60
N ALA A 73 10.12 4.94 0.40
CA ALA A 73 9.98 6.39 0.38
C ALA A 73 11.35 7.01 0.61
N GLY A 74 11.67 8.03 -0.19
CA GLY A 74 12.84 8.88 0.05
C GLY A 74 12.70 9.70 1.33
N LYS A 75 13.39 10.84 1.39
CA LYS A 75 13.33 11.75 2.55
C LYS A 75 11.88 12.20 2.79
N VAL A 76 11.27 11.72 3.87
CA VAL A 76 9.92 12.13 4.31
C VAL A 76 10.02 13.48 5.01
N ILE A 77 9.26 14.47 4.56
CA ILE A 77 9.13 15.78 5.19
C ILE A 77 7.80 15.80 5.94
N PHE A 78 7.85 16.07 7.24
CA PHE A 78 6.67 16.28 8.07
C PHE A 78 6.38 17.79 8.11
N ILE A 79 5.11 18.17 7.91
CA ILE A 79 4.62 19.56 8.01
C ILE A 79 3.92 19.72 9.34
#